data_AF-C4NU29-F1
#
_entry.id   AF-C4NU29-F1
#
_cell.length_a   1.000
_cell.length_b   1.000
_cell.length_c   1.000
_cell.angle_alpha   90.00
_cell.angle_beta   90.00
_cell.angle_gamma   90.00
#
_symmetry.space_group_name_H-M   'P 1'
#
loop_
_entity.id
_entity.type
_entity.pdbx_description
1 polymer ?
#
loop_
_entity_poly.entity_id
_entity_poly.type
_entity_poly.pdbx_seq_one_letter_code
_entity_poly.pdbx_strand_id
1 'polypeptide(L)' 'MYLIMYTVIASLPLLIMVMLMINLYPILTSFNPYFMINLNLPMIMWFMILMAFLVKIPMYMFHLWLPK' A
#
# COMPACT_ATOMS: atom_id res chain seq x y z
N MET A 1 -1.99 3.40 22.41
CA MET A 1 -1.76 2.02 21.91
C MET A 1 -2.59 1.70 20.68
N TYR A 2 -3.93 1.91 20.69
CA TYR A 2 -4.81 1.64 19.54
C TYR A 2 -4.40 2.33 18.23
N LEU A 3 -4.05 3.63 18.28
CA LEU A 3 -3.59 4.39 17.11
C LEU A 3 -2.35 3.75 16.45
N ILE A 4 -1.35 3.37 17.25
CA ILE A 4 -0.07 2.83 16.75
C ILE A 4 -0.27 1.43 16.15
N MET A 5 -1.07 0.57 16.79
CA MET A 5 -1.40 -0.74 16.23
C MET A 5 -2.11 -0.60 14.88
N TYR A 6 -3.06 0.34 14.78
CA TYR A 6 -3.79 0.57 13.54
C TYR A 6 -2.87 1.07 12.41
N THR A 7 -1.97 2.02 12.68
CA THR A 7 -1.02 2.53 11.67
C THR A 7 0.02 1.49 11.26
N VAL A 8 0.51 0.67 12.19
CA VAL A 8 1.48 -0.39 11.89
C VAL A 8 0.82 -1.49 11.06
N ILE A 9 -0.35 -2.00 11.48
CA ILE A 9 -1.06 -3.06 10.74
C ILE A 9 -1.47 -2.57 9.35
N ALA A 10 -1.86 -1.31 9.21
CA ALA A 10 -2.17 -0.69 7.93
C ALA A 10 -0.96 -0.56 6.99
N SER A 11 0.24 -0.32 7.54
CA SER A 11 1.45 -0.05 6.74
C SER A 11 2.23 -1.31 6.37
N LEU A 12 2.10 -2.40 7.14
CA LEU A 12 2.71 -3.71 6.83
C LEU A 12 2.37 -4.27 5.43
N PRO A 13 1.10 -4.30 4.96
CA PRO A 13 0.78 -4.82 3.63
C PRO A 13 1.40 -3.96 2.51
N LEU A 14 1.52 -2.65 2.72
CA LEU A 14 2.20 -1.76 1.79
C LEU A 14 3.70 -2.06 1.74
N LEU A 15 4.34 -2.34 2.87
CA LEU A 15 5.76 -2.67 2.93
C LEU A 15 6.08 -3.97 2.20
N ILE A 16 5.29 -5.03 2.42
CA ILE A 16 5.42 -6.31 1.71
C ILE A 16 5.30 -6.08 0.20
N MET A 17 4.36 -5.24 -0.21
CA MET A 17 4.13 -4.91 -1.61
C MET A 17 5.34 -4.19 -2.25
N VAL A 18 5.91 -3.20 -1.57
CA VAL A 18 7.10 -2.49 -2.06
C VAL A 18 8.29 -3.43 -2.20
N MET A 19 8.50 -4.35 -1.26
CA MET A 19 9.56 -5.35 -1.35
C MET A 19 9.38 -6.29 -2.55
N LEU A 20 8.14 -6.76 -2.81
CA LEU A 20 7.83 -7.58 -3.98
C LEU A 20 8.06 -6.83 -5.29
N MET A 21 7.69 -5.55 -5.34
CA MET A 21 7.92 -4.69 -6.52
C MET A 21 9.41 -4.49 -6.80
N ILE A 22 10.23 -4.25 -5.77
CA ILE A 22 11.69 -4.09 -5.91
C ILE A 22 12.32 -5.38 -6.46
N ASN A 23 11.86 -6.54 -6.01
CA ASN A 23 12.36 -7.83 -6.50
C ASN A 23 11.97 -8.10 -7.96
N LEU A 24 10.73 -7.82 -8.35
CA LEU A 24 10.24 -8.09 -9.71
C LEU A 24 10.74 -7.06 -10.73
N TYR A 25 10.92 -5.81 -10.30
CA TYR A 25 11.26 -4.71 -11.18
C TYR A 25 12.30 -3.80 -10.51
N PRO A 26 13.59 -4.16 -10.53
CA PRO A 26 14.65 -3.38 -9.87
C PRO A 26 14.78 -1.96 -10.46
N ILE A 27 14.37 -1.74 -11.71
CA ILE A 27 14.33 -0.42 -12.36
C ILE A 27 13.32 0.55 -11.72
N LEU A 28 12.31 0.05 -10.99
CA LEU A 28 11.36 0.89 -10.24
C LEU A 28 12.04 1.77 -9.20
N THR A 29 13.23 1.38 -8.71
CA THR A 29 14.02 2.16 -7.75
C THR A 29 14.42 3.54 -8.28
N SER A 30 14.48 3.70 -9.61
CA SER A 30 14.83 4.98 -10.25
C SER A 30 13.69 6.01 -10.24
N PHE A 31 12.48 5.65 -9.77
CA PHE A 31 11.28 6.51 -9.71
C PHE A 31 11.00 7.28 -11.01
N ASN A 32 11.45 6.75 -12.16
CA ASN A 32 11.33 7.44 -13.42
C ASN A 32 10.00 7.02 -14.09
N PRO A 33 9.08 7.97 -14.34
CA PRO A 33 7.72 7.66 -14.80
C PRO A 33 7.69 6.99 -16.18
N TYR A 34 8.74 7.15 -16.98
CA TYR A 34 8.83 6.52 -18.31
C TYR A 34 8.94 4.99 -18.24
N PHE A 35 9.51 4.43 -17.16
CA PHE A 35 9.60 2.97 -16.99
C PHE A 35 8.30 2.34 -16.47
N MET A 36 7.33 3.14 -16.01
CA MET A 36 6.07 2.66 -15.45
C MET A 36 5.04 2.27 -16.52
N ILE A 37 5.25 2.71 -17.76
CA ILE A 37 4.27 2.62 -18.86
C ILE A 37 3.97 1.19 -19.30
N ASN A 38 4.86 0.22 -19.01
CA ASN A 38 4.72 -1.16 -19.49
C ASN A 38 4.71 -2.21 -18.36
N LEU A 39 4.37 -1.80 -17.15
CA LEU A 39 4.29 -2.73 -16.01
C LEU A 39 2.98 -3.52 -16.08
N ASN A 40 3.09 -4.81 -16.37
CA ASN A 40 1.97 -5.72 -16.28
C ASN A 40 1.84 -6.17 -14.82
N LEU A 41 1.06 -5.43 -14.03
CA LEU A 41 0.84 -5.75 -12.62
C LEU A 41 -0.27 -6.80 -12.49
N PRO A 42 -0.04 -7.90 -11.76
CA PRO A 42 -1.11 -8.86 -11.49
C PRO A 42 -2.24 -8.18 -10.71
N MET A 43 -3.48 -8.53 -11.00
CA MET A 43 -4.68 -7.96 -10.37
C MET A 43 -4.60 -8.00 -8.83
N ILE A 44 -3.99 -9.07 -8.27
CA ILE A 44 -3.73 -9.23 -6.84
C ILE A 44 -2.85 -8.10 -6.28
N MET A 45 -1.76 -7.73 -6.96
CA MET A 45 -0.87 -6.64 -6.52
C MET A 45 -1.62 -5.31 -6.50
N TRP A 46 -2.44 -5.07 -7.52
CA TRP A 46 -3.22 -3.84 -7.62
C TRP A 46 -4.25 -3.72 -6.50
N PHE A 47 -4.98 -4.79 -6.19
CA PHE A 47 -5.91 -4.83 -5.05
C PHE A 47 -5.22 -4.60 -3.71
N MET A 48 -4.01 -5.14 -3.50
CA MET A 48 -3.25 -4.96 -2.27
C MET A 48 -2.76 -3.52 -2.09
N ILE A 49 -2.34 -2.84 -3.16
CA ILE A 49 -2.01 -1.41 -3.13
C ILE A 49 -3.25 -0.59 -2.76
N LEU A 50 -4.39 -0.87 -3.39
CA LEU A 50 -5.65 -0.18 -3.09
C LEU A 50 -6.03 -0.36 -1.62
N MET A 51 -6.01 -1.58 -1.07
CA MET A 51 -6.31 -1.83 0.33
C MET A 51 -5.44 -1.00 1.28
N ALA A 52 -4.14 -0.85 1.00
CA ALA A 52 -3.26 -0.01 1.81
C ALA A 52 -3.63 1.48 1.81
N PHE A 53 -4.20 1.99 0.70
CA PHE A 53 -4.75 3.36 0.64
C PHE A 53 -6.11 3.47 1.32
N LEU A 54 -6.98 2.47 1.17
CA LEU A 54 -8.32 2.46 1.77
C LEU A 54 -8.28 2.49 3.30
N VAL A 55 -7.25 1.88 3.92
CA VAL A 55 -7.06 1.90 5.37
C VAL A 55 -6.63 3.29 5.90
N LYS A 56 -6.05 4.14 5.05
CA LYS A 56 -5.62 5.52 5.39
C LYS A 56 -6.70 6.58 5.17
N ILE A 57 -7.70 6.31 4.31
CA ILE A 57 -8.84 7.20 4.07
C ILE A 57 -9.92 6.84 5.11
N PRO A 58 -10.59 7.81 5.76
CA PRO A 58 -11.64 7.51 6.73
C PRO A 58 -12.85 6.90 6.01
N MET A 59 -12.83 5.58 5.82
CA MET A 59 -13.99 4.80 5.41
C MET A 59 -14.84 4.52 6.65
N TYR A 60 -16.16 4.60 6.47
CA TYR A 60 -17.17 4.59 7.54
C TYR A 60 -17.03 3.42 8.54
N MET A 61 -16.43 2.29 8.13
CA MET A 61 -16.23 1.10 8.97
C MET A 61 -14.98 1.12 9.86
N PHE A 62 -13.96 1.94 9.54
CA PHE A 62 -12.71 2.02 10.33
C PHE A 62 -12.60 3.30 11.14
N HIS A 63 -13.72 3.99 11.35
CA HIS A 63 -13.83 5.20 12.17
C HIS A 63 -13.81 4.88 13.68
N LEU A 64 -13.03 3.87 14.09
CA LEU A 64 -12.79 3.54 15.50
C LEU A 64 -11.61 4.32 16.07
N TRP A 65 -10.82 4.96 15.21
CA TRP A 65 -9.64 5.74 15.59
C TRP A 65 -9.95 7.18 16.00
N LEU A 66 -10.97 7.80 15.41
CA LEU A 66 -11.40 9.10 15.89
C LEU A 66 -12.02 8.92 17.28
N PRO A 67 -11.53 9.64 18.30
CA PRO A 67 -12.32 9.76 19.51
C PRO A 67 -13.66 10.36 19.10
N LYS A 68 -14.74 9.88 19.70
CA LYS A 68 -15.99 10.66 19.66
C LYS A 68 -15.72 12.08 20.16
#